data_AF-A0A661YWH5-F1
#
_entry.id   AF-A0A661YWH5-F1
#
_cell.length_a   1.000
_cell.length_b   1.000
_cell.length_c   1.000
_cell.angle_alpha   90.00
_cell.angle_beta   90.00
_cell.angle_gamma   90.00
#
_symmetry.space_group_name_H-M   'P 1'
#
loop_
_entity.id
_entity.type
_entity.pdbx_description
1 polymer ?
#
loop_
_entity_poly.entity_id
_entity_poly.type
_entity_poly.pdbx_seq_one_letter_code
_entity_poly.pdbx_strand_id
1 'polypeptide(L)'
;MFFEHIKSKDELKAEYRRLARKYHPDLGGDAAIFSSLSEEFEICKSKLGAYRKMLSDVQIGDTVWVNGTECEVTWVGTEVFIAKAKGRTKHAVFNKSTGLGLSNSKYRASLLNNYFKPQRK
;
A
#
# COMPACT_ATOMS: atom_id res chain seq x y z
N MET A 1 0.72 19.03 14.76
CA MET A 1 1.33 17.91 14.02
C MET A 1 1.83 18.41 12.67
N PHE A 2 3.00 17.97 12.23
CA PHE A 2 3.62 18.41 10.98
C PHE A 2 3.02 17.74 9.73
N PHE A 3 2.30 16.63 9.91
CA PHE A 3 1.86 15.76 8.80
C PHE A 3 0.33 15.60 8.70
N GLU A 4 -0.47 16.53 9.21
CA GLU A 4 -1.95 16.40 9.28
C GLU A 4 -2.63 16.25 7.91
N HIS A 5 -2.04 16.80 6.84
CA HIS A 5 -2.62 16.76 5.49
C HIS A 5 -2.09 15.64 4.58
N ILE A 6 -1.15 14.84 5.07
CA ILE A 6 -0.43 13.86 4.25
C ILE A 6 -1.25 12.57 4.12
N LYS A 7 -1.56 12.19 2.88
CA LYS A 7 -2.37 10.98 2.59
C LYS A 7 -1.58 9.88 1.89
N SER A 8 -0.39 10.18 1.37
CA SER A 8 0.46 9.22 0.65
C SER A 8 1.86 9.07 1.28
N LYS A 9 2.48 7.90 1.09
CA LYS A 9 3.85 7.62 1.55
C LYS A 9 4.87 8.52 0.88
N ASP A 10 4.63 8.87 -0.39
CA ASP A 10 5.54 9.70 -1.16
C ASP A 10 5.49 11.15 -0.69
N GLU A 11 4.28 11.65 -0.38
CA GLU A 11 4.07 12.97 0.24
C GLU A 11 4.70 13.03 1.62
N LEU A 12 4.52 12.00 2.46
CA LEU A 12 5.13 11.93 3.80
C LEU A 12 6.65 12.04 3.73
N LYS A 13 7.28 11.30 2.81
CA LYS A 13 8.73 11.35 2.59
C LYS A 13 9.19 12.68 1.99
N ALA A 14 8.42 13.26 1.07
CA ALA A 14 8.75 14.53 0.47
C ALA A 14 8.74 15.65 1.52
N GLU A 15 7.69 15.74 2.32
CA GLU A 15 7.58 16.75 3.37
C GLU A 15 8.57 16.53 4.51
N TYR A 16 8.79 15.28 4.93
CA TYR A 16 9.83 14.98 5.90
C TYR A 16 11.20 15.45 5.41
N ARG A 17 11.57 15.19 4.15
CA ARG A 17 12.86 15.66 3.60
C ARG A 17 12.96 17.18 3.54
N ARG A 18 11.85 17.87 3.23
CA ARG A 18 11.81 19.34 3.19
C ARG A 18 12.02 19.93 4.60
N LEU A 19 11.29 19.41 5.59
CA LEU A 19 11.36 19.85 6.98
C LEU A 19 12.70 19.45 7.63
N ALA A 20 13.19 18.25 7.36
CA ALA A 20 14.47 17.74 7.86
C ALA A 20 15.63 18.64 7.44
N ARG A 21 15.67 19.10 6.18
CA ARG A 21 16.70 20.06 5.73
C ARG A 21 16.58 21.42 6.41
N LYS A 22 15.37 21.87 6.69
CA LYS A 22 15.11 23.18 7.31
C LYS A 22 15.53 23.22 8.78
N TYR A 23 15.33 22.11 9.50
CA TYR A 23 15.58 22.02 10.93
C TYR A 23 16.81 21.17 11.27
N HIS A 24 17.63 20.78 10.29
CA HIS A 24 18.82 19.96 10.53
C HIS A 24 19.82 20.74 11.41
N PRO A 25 20.31 20.17 12.52
CA PRO A 25 21.26 20.86 13.41
C PRO A 25 22.54 21.28 12.67
N ASP A 26 23.08 20.42 11.79
CA ASP A 26 24.28 20.72 11.00
C ASP A 26 24.08 21.85 9.96
N LEU A 27 22.83 22.25 9.68
CA LEU A 27 22.50 23.37 8.79
C LEU A 27 22.04 24.61 9.57
N GLY A 28 22.28 24.65 10.88
CA GLY A 28 21.86 25.75 11.76
C GLY A 28 20.40 25.65 12.24
N GLY A 29 19.80 24.46 12.14
CA GLY A 29 18.46 24.17 12.62
C GLY A 29 18.40 23.77 14.10
N ASP A 30 17.18 23.65 14.62
CA ASP A 30 16.92 23.31 16.01
C ASP A 30 16.80 21.78 16.19
N ALA A 31 17.70 21.21 16.99
CA ALA A 31 17.75 19.77 17.29
C ALA A 31 16.48 19.27 17.99
N ALA A 32 15.82 20.09 18.83
CA ALA A 32 14.59 19.71 19.52
C ALA A 32 13.44 19.55 18.51
N ILE A 33 13.33 20.49 17.56
CA ILE A 33 12.33 20.42 16.48
C ILE A 33 12.60 19.23 15.57
N PHE A 34 13.87 18.96 15.24
CA PHE A 34 14.27 17.82 14.41
C PHE A 34 13.93 16.46 15.07
N SER A 35 14.10 16.34 16.39
CA SER A 35 13.74 15.13 17.13
C SER A 35 12.23 14.88 17.07
N SER A 36 11.42 15.89 17.38
CA SER A 36 9.95 15.79 17.32
C SER A 36 9.45 15.49 15.89
N LEU A 37 10.08 16.08 14.87
CA LEU A 37 9.78 15.80 13.47
C LEU A 37 10.06 14.34 13.09
N SER A 38 11.18 13.80 13.54
CA SER A 38 11.60 12.41 13.28
C SER A 38 10.66 11.42 13.95
N GLU A 39 10.25 11.70 15.19
CA GLU A 39 9.29 10.89 15.94
C GLU A 39 7.91 10.89 15.26
N GLU A 40 7.38 12.06 14.90
CA GLU A 40 6.12 12.16 14.15
C GLU A 40 6.19 11.45 12.79
N PHE A 41 7.33 11.52 12.10
CA PHE A 41 7.53 10.83 10.83
C PHE A 41 7.47 9.31 11.01
N GLU A 42 8.12 8.74 12.02
CA GLU A 42 8.05 7.30 12.28
C GLU A 42 6.64 6.85 12.70
N ILE A 43 5.91 7.66 13.48
CA ILE A 43 4.50 7.40 13.81
C ILE A 43 3.64 7.41 12.54
N CYS A 44 3.73 8.45 11.70
CA CYS A 44 2.95 8.55 10.47
C CYS A 44 3.36 7.48 9.45
N LYS A 45 4.63 7.12 9.37
CA LYS A 45 5.16 6.05 8.53
C LYS A 45 4.68 4.69 9.00
N SER A 46 4.58 4.48 10.31
CA SER A 46 3.97 3.29 10.89
C SER A 46 2.47 3.25 10.61
N LYS A 47 1.73 4.35 10.76
CA LYS A 47 0.31 4.43 10.42
C LYS A 47 0.04 4.19 8.92
N LEU A 48 0.78 4.84 8.02
CA LEU A 48 0.71 4.59 6.57
C LEU A 48 1.29 3.21 6.18
N GLY A 49 2.21 2.69 6.97
CA GLY A 49 2.84 1.38 6.81
C GLY A 49 1.90 0.23 7.16
N ALA A 50 1.19 0.38 8.29
CA ALA A 50 0.12 -0.49 8.79
C ALA A 50 -1.13 -0.43 7.91
N TYR A 51 -1.36 0.67 7.20
CA TYR A 51 -2.32 0.74 6.08
C TYR A 51 -1.84 0.03 4.79
N ARG A 52 -0.88 -0.89 4.87
CA ARG A 52 -0.93 -2.05 3.98
C ARG A 52 -2.12 -2.89 4.43
N LYS A 53 -3.32 -2.58 3.91
CA LYS A 53 -4.37 -3.61 3.84
C LYS A 53 -3.67 -4.87 3.32
N MET A 54 -3.71 -5.96 4.07
CA MET A 54 -3.26 -7.22 3.55
C MET A 54 -4.41 -7.82 2.73
N LEU A 55 -4.10 -8.73 1.80
CA LEU A 55 -5.16 -9.49 1.12
C LEU A 55 -6.01 -10.30 2.12
N SER A 56 -5.46 -10.57 3.32
CA SER A 56 -6.15 -11.07 4.50
C SER A 56 -7.41 -10.27 4.86
N ASP A 57 -7.31 -8.94 4.76
CA ASP A 57 -8.31 -7.99 5.26
C ASP A 57 -9.26 -7.51 4.16
N VAL A 58 -9.21 -8.14 2.98
CA VAL A 58 -10.02 -7.73 1.84
C VAL A 58 -11.50 -7.95 2.13
N GLN A 59 -12.33 -6.98 1.77
CA GLN A 59 -13.79 -7.01 1.94
C GLN A 59 -14.51 -7.02 0.58
N ILE A 60 -15.79 -7.41 0.60
CA ILE A 60 -16.64 -7.35 -0.59
C ILE A 60 -16.76 -5.88 -1.03
N GLY A 61 -16.58 -5.63 -2.33
CA GLY A 61 -16.53 -4.28 -2.93
C GLY A 61 -15.14 -3.66 -2.97
N ASP A 62 -14.14 -4.23 -2.28
CA ASP A 62 -12.76 -3.75 -2.40
C ASP A 62 -12.23 -3.95 -3.84
N THR A 63 -11.37 -3.03 -4.29
CA THR A 63 -10.69 -3.13 -5.58
C THR A 63 -9.32 -3.77 -5.41
N VAL A 64 -9.05 -4.79 -6.23
CA VAL A 64 -7.79 -5.53 -6.28
C VAL A 64 -7.26 -5.57 -7.71
N TRP A 65 -5.94 -5.62 -7.86
CA TRP A 65 -5.26 -5.66 -9.14
C TRP A 65 -4.74 -7.06 -9.41
N VAL A 66 -5.19 -7.68 -10.49
CA VAL A 66 -4.75 -9.01 -10.95
C VAL A 66 -3.91 -8.84 -12.21
N ASN A 67 -2.59 -8.98 -12.11
CA ASN A 67 -1.65 -8.77 -13.22
C ASN A 67 -1.91 -7.45 -13.99
N GLY A 68 -2.21 -6.36 -13.26
CA GLY A 68 -2.53 -5.05 -13.84
C GLY A 68 -3.95 -4.88 -14.37
N THR A 69 -4.80 -5.90 -14.27
CA THR A 69 -6.24 -5.76 -14.53
C THR A 69 -6.94 -5.36 -13.24
N GLU A 70 -7.77 -4.32 -13.32
CA GLU A 70 -8.60 -3.89 -12.20
C GLU A 70 -9.76 -4.87 -11.98
N CYS A 71 -9.87 -5.38 -10.76
CA CYS A 71 -10.88 -6.35 -10.35
C CYS A 71 -11.59 -5.88 -9.08
N GLU A 72 -12.86 -6.23 -8.96
CA GLU A 72 -13.69 -5.98 -7.79
C GLU A 72 -13.92 -7.27 -7.03
N VAL A 73 -13.82 -7.23 -5.70
CA VAL A 73 -14.02 -8.40 -4.84
C VAL A 73 -15.51 -8.64 -4.67
N THR A 74 -16.00 -9.76 -5.20
CA THR A 74 -17.43 -10.10 -5.17
C THR A 74 -17.77 -11.02 -4.01
N TRP A 75 -16.79 -11.75 -3.46
CA TRP A 75 -17.00 -12.66 -2.35
C TRP A 75 -15.72 -12.81 -1.53
N VAL A 76 -15.86 -12.99 -0.22
CA VAL A 76 -14.74 -13.14 0.72
C VAL A 76 -15.04 -14.31 1.65
N GLY A 77 -14.11 -15.26 1.74
CA GLY A 77 -14.11 -16.35 2.70
C GLY A 77 -12.99 -16.22 3.72
N THR A 78 -12.77 -17.27 4.52
CA THR A 78 -11.76 -17.26 5.59
C THR A 78 -10.35 -17.15 5.03
N GLU A 79 -9.99 -17.99 4.06
CA GLU A 79 -8.63 -18.06 3.50
C GLU A 79 -8.54 -17.58 2.05
N VAL A 80 -9.67 -17.35 1.41
CA VAL A 80 -9.76 -17.06 -0.02
C VAL A 80 -10.75 -15.94 -0.30
N PHE A 81 -10.62 -15.29 -1.45
CA PHE A 81 -11.59 -14.33 -1.94
C PHE A 81 -11.79 -14.49 -3.45
N ILE A 82 -12.93 -14.05 -3.95
CA ILE A 82 -13.26 -14.05 -5.38
C ILE A 82 -13.24 -12.62 -5.87
N ALA A 83 -12.52 -12.39 -6.97
CA ALA A 83 -12.53 -11.11 -7.66
C ALA A 83 -13.00 -11.27 -9.11
N LYS A 84 -13.80 -10.30 -9.56
CA LYS A 84 -14.32 -10.17 -10.92
C LYS A 84 -13.59 -9.04 -11.62
N ALA A 85 -13.08 -9.29 -12.82
CA ALA A 85 -12.47 -8.22 -13.61
C ALA A 85 -13.52 -7.19 -14.04
N LYS A 86 -13.25 -5.89 -13.84
CA LYS A 86 -14.17 -4.83 -14.24
C LYS A 86 -14.40 -4.86 -15.75
N GLY A 87 -15.66 -4.75 -16.17
CA GLY A 87 -16.06 -4.84 -17.59
C GLY A 87 -15.99 -6.25 -18.19
N ARG A 88 -15.74 -7.29 -17.41
CA ARG A 88 -15.72 -8.69 -17.87
C ARG A 88 -16.62 -9.58 -17.01
N THR A 89 -17.00 -10.73 -17.53
CA THR A 89 -17.78 -11.75 -16.81
C THR A 89 -16.90 -12.73 -16.02
N LYS A 90 -15.57 -12.65 -16.19
CA LYS A 90 -14.62 -13.60 -15.61
C LYS A 90 -14.39 -13.33 -14.12
N HIS A 91 -14.51 -14.39 -13.34
CA HIS A 91 -14.19 -14.44 -11.91
C HIS A 91 -12.93 -15.29 -11.71
N ALA A 92 -12.16 -14.97 -10.66
CA ALA A 92 -11.03 -15.77 -10.23
C ALA A 92 -10.98 -15.83 -8.70
N VAL A 93 -10.58 -16.98 -8.18
CA VAL A 93 -10.45 -17.23 -6.74
C VAL A 93 -8.98 -17.09 -6.35
N PHE A 94 -8.70 -16.33 -5.30
CA PHE A 94 -7.37 -16.00 -4.84
C PHE A 94 -7.20 -16.41 -3.38
N ASN A 95 -6.02 -16.92 -3.05
CA ASN A 95 -5.64 -17.16 -1.67
C ASN A 95 -5.26 -15.82 -0.99
N LYS A 96 -5.82 -15.53 0.18
CA LYS A 96 -5.58 -14.31 0.96
C LYS A 96 -4.15 -14.17 1.48
N SER A 97 -3.49 -15.28 1.79
CA SER A 97 -2.13 -15.28 2.32
C SER A 97 -1.08 -15.02 1.24
N THR A 98 -1.23 -15.62 0.05
CA THR A 98 -0.24 -15.55 -1.03
C THR A 98 -0.61 -14.60 -2.17
N GLY A 99 -1.90 -14.29 -2.33
CA GLY A 99 -2.45 -13.55 -3.46
C GLY A 99 -2.46 -14.32 -4.78
N LEU A 100 -2.14 -15.62 -4.78
CA LEU A 100 -2.12 -16.45 -5.99
C LEU A 100 -3.52 -16.96 -6.33
N GLY A 101 -3.82 -17.02 -7.62
CA GLY A 101 -5.04 -17.63 -8.14
C GLY A 101 -5.03 -19.13 -7.92
N LEU A 102 -6.08 -19.69 -7.32
CA LEU A 102 -6.21 -21.13 -7.06
C LEU A 102 -6.35 -21.95 -8.34
N SER A 103 -7.06 -21.42 -9.33
CA SER A 103 -7.25 -22.10 -10.63
C SER A 103 -6.06 -21.93 -11.56
N ASN A 104 -5.31 -20.83 -11.42
CA ASN A 104 -4.13 -20.55 -12.22
C ASN A 104 -3.17 -19.67 -11.44
N SER A 105 -2.04 -20.26 -11.04
CA SER A 105 -0.98 -19.59 -10.28
C SER A 105 -0.31 -18.43 -11.03
N LYS A 106 -0.53 -18.30 -12.34
CA LYS A 106 -0.09 -17.12 -13.11
C LYS A 106 -0.86 -15.86 -12.75
N TYR A 107 -2.06 -15.98 -12.19
CA TYR A 107 -2.82 -14.82 -11.72
C TYR A 107 -2.39 -14.46 -10.31
N ARG A 108 -1.92 -13.22 -10.14
CA ARG A 108 -1.51 -12.69 -8.83
C ARG A 108 -2.30 -11.44 -8.52
N ALA A 109 -3.09 -11.51 -7.45
CA ALA A 109 -3.81 -10.38 -6.90
C ALA A 109 -2.89 -9.55 -6.00
N SER A 110 -3.11 -8.23 -6.02
CA SER A 110 -2.41 -7.28 -5.16
C SER A 110 -3.30 -6.06 -4.93
N LEU A 111 -3.13 -5.39 -3.79
CA LEU A 111 -3.91 -4.18 -3.46
C LEU A 111 -3.32 -2.91 -4.06
N LEU A 112 -2.15 -3.01 -4.68
CA LEU A 112 -1.50 -1.92 -5.38
C LEU A 112 -1.49 -2.25 -6.86
N ASN A 113 -1.62 -1.25 -7.73
CA ASN A 113 -1.35 -1.41 -9.16
C ASN A 113 0.16 -1.49 -9.44
N ASN A 114 0.84 -2.35 -8.69
CA ASN A 114 2.25 -2.62 -8.89
C ASN A 114 2.30 -3.77 -9.87
N TYR A 115 2.23 -3.44 -11.16
CA TYR A 115 2.61 -4.38 -12.21
C TYR A 115 4.01 -4.88 -11.87
N PHE A 116 4.13 -6.12 -11.36
CA PHE A 116 5.42 -6.78 -11.22
C PHE A 116 5.95 -6.96 -12.64
N LYS A 117 6.68 -5.96 -13.16
CA LYS A 117 7.56 -6.18 -14.29
C LYS A 117 8.59 -7.19 -13.78
N PRO A 118 8.66 -8.42 -14.32
CA PRO A 118 9.77 -9.29 -14.01
C PRO A 118 11.04 -8.49 -14.33
N GLN A 119 11.95 -8.35 -13.37
CA GLN A 119 13.29 -7.89 -13.68
C GLN A 119 13.84 -8.88 -14.71
N ARG A 120 14.01 -8.42 -15.94
CA ARG A 120 14.75 -9.18 -16.95
C ARG A 120 16.15 -9.35 -16.38
N LYS A 121 16.52 -10.61 -16.10
CA LYS A 121 17.91 -10.99 -15.87
C LYS A 121 18.75 -10.65 -17.09
#